data_AF-A0A374W503-F1
#
_entry.id   AF-A0A374W503-F1
#
_cell.length_a   1.000
_cell.length_b   1.000
_cell.length_c   1.000
_cell.angle_alpha   90.00
_cell.angle_beta   90.00
_cell.angle_gamma   90.00
#
_symmetry.space_group_name_H-M   'P 1'
#
loop_
_entity.id
_entity.type
_entity.pdbx_description
1 polymer ?
#
loop_
_entity_poly.entity_id
_entity_poly.type
_entity_poly.pdbx_seq_one_letter_code
_entity_poly.pdbx_strand_id
1 'polypeptide(L)'
;MSKEKYNNVEEIMQVLKKQSNCSIRELSDNLHRSPNTICGIIHGENHTLTHYALLTNYLFEEMGWKFDISEVSEIMDHAFKSDMPLMIGTYDYKEKSVKEKRFIMMKKEK
;
A
#
# COMPACT_ATOMS: atom_id res chain seq x y z
N MET A 1 6.34 1.99 21.98
CA MET A 1 6.14 2.45 20.58
C MET A 1 4.70 2.92 20.45
N SER A 2 4.46 4.18 20.09
CA SER A 2 3.10 4.76 20.09
C SER A 2 2.28 4.20 18.93
N LYS A 3 1.00 3.90 19.20
CA LYS A 3 -0.03 3.41 18.28
C LYS A 3 -0.15 4.18 16.96
N GLU A 4 0.35 5.42 16.90
CA GLU A 4 0.16 6.34 15.77
C GLU A 4 0.90 5.92 14.49
N LYS A 5 1.98 5.12 14.57
CA LYS A 5 2.88 4.85 13.42
C LYS A 5 2.29 3.90 12.37
N TYR A 6 1.43 2.97 12.79
CA TYR A 6 0.79 1.99 11.89
C TYR A 6 -0.57 2.45 11.35
N ASN A 7 -1.14 3.52 11.92
CA ASN A 7 -2.39 4.11 11.44
C ASN A 7 -2.31 4.55 9.97
N ASN A 8 -1.16 5.06 9.53
CA ASN A 8 -1.00 5.55 8.15
C ASN A 8 -0.98 4.40 7.12
N VAL A 9 -0.35 3.27 7.47
CA VAL A 9 -0.29 2.10 6.58
C VAL A 9 -1.63 1.37 6.56
N GLU A 10 -2.25 1.20 7.73
CA GLU A 10 -3.62 0.73 7.84
C GLU A 10 -4.57 1.57 7.00
N GLU A 11 -4.49 2.90 7.09
CA GLU A 11 -5.38 3.79 6.34
C GLU A 11 -5.26 3.59 4.82
N ILE A 12 -4.03 3.43 4.30
CA ILE A 12 -3.82 3.13 2.88
C ILE A 12 -4.44 1.77 2.54
N MET A 13 -4.12 0.73 3.30
CA MET A 13 -4.62 -0.61 3.00
C MET A 13 -6.16 -0.67 3.07
N GLN A 14 -6.78 0.04 4.02
CA GLN A 14 -8.23 0.16 4.09
C GLN A 14 -8.82 0.92 2.91
N VAL A 15 -8.18 2.00 2.43
CA VAL A 15 -8.61 2.70 1.20
C VAL A 15 -8.54 1.76 0.00
N LEU A 16 -7.42 1.07 -0.20
CA LEU A 16 -7.24 0.14 -1.31
C LEU A 16 -8.23 -1.02 -1.23
N LYS A 17 -8.44 -1.58 -0.04
CA LYS A 17 -9.43 -2.64 0.17
C LYS A 17 -10.85 -2.15 -0.08
N LYS A 18 -11.18 -0.90 0.26
CA LYS A 18 -12.51 -0.31 0.00
C LYS A 18 -12.74 -0.08 -1.50
N GLN A 19 -11.69 0.28 -2.23
CA GLN A 19 -11.75 0.47 -3.68
C GLN A 19 -11.73 -0.85 -4.46
N SER A 20 -11.30 -1.96 -3.84
CA SER A 20 -11.30 -3.28 -4.45
C SER A 20 -12.57 -4.08 -4.19
N ASN A 21 -13.03 -4.81 -5.20
CA ASN A 21 -14.12 -5.78 -5.07
C ASN A 21 -13.67 -7.13 -4.51
N CYS A 22 -12.36 -7.35 -4.34
CA CYS A 22 -11.80 -8.63 -3.90
C CYS A 22 -12.20 -8.93 -2.45
N SER A 23 -12.71 -10.12 -2.19
CA SER A 23 -12.92 -10.66 -0.85
C SER A 23 -11.59 -11.04 -0.19
N ILE A 24 -11.57 -11.14 1.15
CA ILE A 24 -10.39 -11.62 1.88
C ILE A 24 -9.99 -13.03 1.45
N ARG A 25 -10.96 -13.87 1.08
CA ARG A 25 -10.72 -15.22 0.59
C ARG A 25 -10.01 -15.23 -0.76
N GLU A 26 -10.47 -14.42 -1.71
CA GLU A 26 -9.81 -14.28 -3.01
C GLU A 26 -8.37 -13.75 -2.85
N LEU A 27 -8.17 -12.77 -1.97
CA LEU A 27 -6.82 -12.26 -1.68
C LEU A 27 -5.92 -13.33 -1.05
N SER A 28 -6.46 -14.11 -0.12
CA SER A 28 -5.76 -15.24 0.51
C SER A 28 -5.32 -16.28 -0.52
N ASP A 29 -6.23 -16.68 -1.40
CA ASP A 29 -5.99 -17.71 -2.41
C ASP A 29 -4.96 -17.26 -3.45
N ASN A 30 -5.10 -16.02 -3.97
CA ASN A 30 -4.21 -15.47 -5.00
C ASN A 30 -2.81 -15.10 -4.46
N LEU A 31 -2.71 -14.64 -3.22
CA LEU A 31 -1.42 -14.26 -2.62
C LEU A 31 -0.73 -15.40 -1.88
N HIS A 32 -1.37 -16.58 -1.81
CA HIS A 32 -0.90 -17.73 -1.03
C HIS A 32 -0.56 -17.34 0.42
N ARG A 33 -1.46 -16.60 1.06
CA ARG A 33 -1.34 -16.15 2.46
C ARG A 33 -2.61 -16.48 3.21
N SER A 34 -2.51 -16.78 4.50
CA SER A 34 -3.70 -17.05 5.30
C SER A 34 -4.62 -15.83 5.38
N PRO A 35 -5.94 -16.01 5.51
CA PRO A 35 -6.88 -14.90 5.71
C PRO A 35 -6.49 -13.99 6.88
N ASN A 36 -5.97 -14.56 7.97
CA ASN A 36 -5.49 -13.80 9.13
C ASN A 36 -4.31 -12.90 8.76
N THR A 37 -3.39 -13.38 7.91
CA THR A 37 -2.29 -12.56 7.41
C THR A 37 -2.83 -11.41 6.57
N ILE A 38 -3.79 -11.66 5.67
CA ILE A 38 -4.41 -10.62 4.85
C ILE A 38 -5.10 -9.56 5.72
N CYS A 39 -5.91 -9.97 6.71
CA CYS A 39 -6.54 -9.05 7.65
C CYS A 39 -5.50 -8.25 8.45
N GLY A 40 -4.45 -8.90 8.95
CA GLY A 40 -3.38 -8.22 9.68
C GLY A 40 -2.64 -7.19 8.82
N ILE A 41 -2.47 -7.45 7.52
CA ILE A 41 -1.92 -6.45 6.60
C ILE A 41 -2.90 -5.27 6.47
N ILE A 42 -4.18 -5.54 6.22
CA ILE A 42 -5.22 -4.50 6.04
C ILE A 42 -5.34 -3.60 7.28
N HIS A 43 -5.20 -4.17 8.47
CA HIS A 43 -5.29 -3.47 9.75
C HIS A 43 -3.94 -2.91 10.25
N GLY A 44 -2.87 -2.94 9.44
CA GLY A 44 -1.58 -2.39 9.87
C GLY A 44 -0.87 -3.19 10.96
N GLU A 45 -1.34 -4.40 11.28
CA GLU A 45 -0.82 -5.27 12.33
C GLU A 45 0.35 -6.14 11.86
N ASN A 46 0.61 -6.21 10.55
CA ASN A 46 1.74 -6.93 9.99
C ASN A 46 3.03 -6.08 10.04
N HIS A 47 4.18 -6.71 10.29
CA HIS A 47 5.47 -6.00 10.34
C HIS A 47 6.38 -6.29 9.13
N THR A 48 5.88 -7.02 8.14
CA THR A 48 6.68 -7.43 6.97
C THR A 48 6.34 -6.57 5.76
N LEU A 49 7.28 -5.71 5.35
CA LEU A 49 7.11 -4.81 4.20
C LEU A 49 6.73 -5.56 2.91
N THR A 50 7.31 -6.74 2.67
CA THR A 50 6.99 -7.59 1.52
C THR A 50 5.51 -7.96 1.44
N HIS A 51 4.84 -8.14 2.58
CA HIS A 51 3.41 -8.44 2.60
C HIS A 51 2.56 -7.25 2.16
N TYR A 52 2.92 -6.04 2.57
CA TYR A 52 2.26 -4.81 2.11
C TYR A 52 2.47 -4.60 0.61
N ALA A 53 3.70 -4.77 0.13
CA ALA A 53 4.02 -4.62 -1.29
C ALA A 53 3.23 -5.61 -2.16
N LEU A 54 3.19 -6.89 -1.76
CA LEU A 54 2.43 -7.93 -2.48
C LEU A 54 0.94 -7.61 -2.57
N LEU A 55 0.31 -7.25 -1.44
CA LEU A 55 -1.12 -6.93 -1.44
C LEU A 55 -1.40 -5.65 -2.25
N THR A 56 -0.54 -4.64 -2.14
CA THR A 56 -0.70 -3.37 -2.87
C THR A 56 -0.61 -3.60 -4.38
N ASN A 57 0.42 -4.31 -4.84
CA ASN A 57 0.61 -4.59 -6.27
C ASN A 57 -0.57 -5.36 -6.85
N TYR A 58 -1.01 -6.41 -6.18
CA TYR A 58 -2.16 -7.20 -6.61
C TYR A 58 -3.43 -6.35 -6.73
N LEU A 59 -3.74 -5.54 -5.70
CA LEU A 59 -4.92 -4.69 -5.72
C LEU A 59 -4.86 -3.64 -6.83
N PHE A 60 -3.68 -3.11 -7.13
CA PHE A 60 -3.52 -2.12 -8.20
C PHE A 60 -3.74 -2.77 -9.57
N GLU A 61 -3.19 -3.96 -9.80
CA GLU A 61 -3.42 -4.74 -11.02
C GLU A 61 -4.92 -5.04 -11.22
N GLU A 62 -5.61 -5.50 -10.18
CA GLU A 62 -7.06 -5.76 -10.21
C GLU A 62 -7.89 -4.52 -10.51
N MET A 63 -7.44 -3.33 -10.06
CA MET A 63 -8.09 -2.05 -10.36
C MET A 63 -7.69 -1.48 -11.74
N GLY A 64 -6.85 -2.18 -12.50
CA GLY A 64 -6.33 -1.72 -13.78
C GLY A 64 -5.35 -0.55 -13.65
N TRP A 65 -4.80 -0.32 -12.46
CA TRP A 65 -3.81 0.71 -12.22
C TRP A 65 -2.44 0.22 -12.70
N LYS A 66 -1.79 1.00 -13.57
CA LYS A 66 -0.44 0.72 -14.06
C LYS A 66 0.53 1.71 -13.44
N PHE A 67 1.65 1.18 -12.94
CA PHE A 67 2.77 2.01 -12.48
C PHE A 67 3.52 2.55 -13.69
N ASP A 68 3.68 3.88 -13.76
CA ASP A 68 4.40 4.55 -14.85
C ASP A 68 5.87 4.83 -14.50
N ILE A 69 6.31 4.53 -13.28
CA ILE A 69 7.69 4.71 -12.81
C ILE A 69 8.02 3.74 -11.68
N SER A 70 9.21 3.11 -11.80
CA SER A 70 9.99 2.25 -10.89
C SER A 70 9.22 1.26 -10.02
N GLU A 71 9.73 0.03 -9.86
CA GLU A 71 9.03 -0.97 -9.06
C GLU A 71 8.68 -0.39 -7.68
N VAL A 72 7.46 -0.64 -7.19
CA VAL A 72 6.96 -0.10 -5.91
C VAL A 72 7.94 -0.35 -4.76
N SER A 73 8.63 -1.49 -4.80
CA SER A 73 9.73 -1.87 -3.93
C SER A 73 10.85 -0.81 -3.86
N GLU A 74 11.29 -0.30 -5.01
CA GLU A 74 12.36 0.69 -5.12
C GLU A 74 11.93 2.06 -4.58
N ILE A 75 10.70 2.47 -4.87
CA ILE A 75 10.14 3.74 -4.37
C ILE A 75 10.00 3.70 -2.85
N MET A 76 9.48 2.58 -2.30
CA MET A 76 9.39 2.39 -0.86
C MET A 76 10.78 2.36 -0.21
N ASP A 77 11.73 1.61 -0.77
CA ASP A 77 13.10 1.52 -0.23
C ASP A 77 13.82 2.88 -0.26
N HIS A 78 13.64 3.67 -1.32
CA HIS A 78 14.18 5.03 -1.41
C HIS A 78 13.57 5.97 -0.37
N ALA A 79 12.24 5.96 -0.19
CA ALA A 79 11.55 6.77 0.81
C ALA A 79 12.05 6.44 2.23
N PHE A 80 12.22 5.15 2.53
CA PHE A 80 12.78 4.69 3.81
C PHE A 80 14.24 5.11 4.02
N LYS A 81 15.09 4.98 3.00
CA LYS A 81 16.51 5.35 3.10
C LYS A 81 16.72 6.86 3.25
N SER A 82 15.83 7.66 2.68
CA SER A 82 16.01 9.11 2.57
C SER A 82 15.18 9.94 3.57
N ASP A 83 14.43 9.28 4.47
CA ASP A 83 13.48 9.91 5.42
C ASP A 83 12.53 10.91 4.74
N MET A 84 12.12 10.58 3.51
CA MET A 84 11.25 11.45 2.70
C MET A 84 9.80 11.00 2.78
N PRO A 85 8.83 11.93 2.79
CA PRO A 85 7.43 11.59 2.68
C PRO A 85 7.12 10.99 1.30
N LEU A 86 6.53 9.80 1.30
CA LEU A 86 5.99 9.16 0.11
C LEU A 86 4.61 9.75 -0.20
N MET A 87 4.43 10.30 -1.39
CA MET A 87 3.12 10.75 -1.87
C MET A 87 2.53 9.67 -2.78
N ILE A 88 1.36 9.14 -2.40
CA ILE A 88 0.54 8.30 -3.27
C ILE A 88 -0.61 9.16 -3.76
N GLY A 89 -0.84 9.16 -5.06
CA GLY A 89 -1.98 9.83 -5.68
C GLY A 89 -2.32 9.20 -7.02
N THR A 90 -3.56 9.36 -7.44
CA THR A 90 -4.05 8.89 -8.73
C THR A 90 -3.86 9.99 -9.76
N TYR A 91 -3.20 9.68 -10.89
CA TYR A 91 -3.07 10.65 -11.97
C TYR A 91 -4.26 10.54 -12.92
N ASP A 92 -5.03 11.61 -13.05
CA ASP A 92 -6.07 11.72 -14.07
C ASP A 92 -5.44 12.23 -15.38
N TYR A 93 -5.31 11.34 -16.35
CA TYR A 93 -4.76 11.65 -17.67
C TYR A 93 -5.62 12.60 -18.49
N LYS A 94 -6.94 12.61 -18.28
CA LYS A 94 -7.88 13.48 -18.99
C LYS A 94 -7.75 14.92 -18.50
N GLU A 95 -7.66 15.10 -17.18
CA GLU A 95 -7.50 16.41 -16.55
C GLU A 95 -6.04 16.84 -16.38
N LYS A 96 -5.08 15.97 -16.72
CA LYS A 96 -3.64 16.17 -16.54
C LYS A 96 -3.26 16.61 -15.11
N SER A 97 -3.92 16.03 -14.12
CA SER A 97 -3.75 16.42 -12.71
C SER A 97 -3.67 15.22 -11.77
N VAL A 98 -2.91 15.38 -10.68
CA VAL A 98 -2.88 14.38 -9.60
C VAL A 98 -4.08 14.61 -8.69
N LYS A 99 -4.97 13.63 -8.62
CA LYS A 99 -6.09 13.52 -7.70
C LYS A 99 -5.68 12.71 -6.46
N GLU A 100 -6.45 12.91 -5.38
CA GLU A 100 -6.33 12.15 -4.11
C GLU A 100 -4.90 11.99 -3.59
N LYS A 101 -4.27 13.10 -3.21
CA LYS A 101 -2.91 13.10 -2.65
C LYS A 101 -2.95 12.64 -1.19
N ARG A 102 -2.26 11.56 -0.86
CA ARG A 102 -1.93 11.19 0.52
C ARG A 102 -0.43 11.17 0.71
N PHE A 103 0.03 11.85 1.76
CA PHE A 103 1.43 11.90 2.15
C PHE A 103 1.67 10.92 3.29
N ILE A 104 2.74 10.13 3.18
CA ILE A 104 3.12 9.10 4.12
C ILE A 104 4.54 9.38 4.55
N MET A 105 4.73 9.80 5.81
CA MET A 105 6.08 9.93 6.37
C MET A 105 6.58 8.55 6.79
N MET A 106 7.69 8.11 6.20
CA MET A 106 8.34 6.83 6.52
C MET A 106 9.63 7.10 7.28
N LYS A 107 9.77 6.54 8.49
CA LYS A 107 11.01 6.62 9.29
C LYS A 107 11.67 5.26 9.38
N LYS A 108 12.96 5.21 9.02
CA LYS A 108 13.82 4.04 9.26
C LYS A 108 14.19 3.94 10.75
N GLU A 109 13.95 2.79 11.37
CA GLU A 109 14.39 2.54 12.75
C GLU A 109 15.87 2.13 12.78
N LYS A 110 16.57 2.53 13.86
CA LYS A 110 17.96 2.20 14.14
C LYS A 110 18.06 0.87 14.86
#